data_AF-A0A943L8P8-F1
#
_entry.id   AF-A0A943L8P8-F1
#
_cell.length_a   1.000
_cell.length_b   1.000
_cell.length_c   1.000
_cell.angle_alpha   90.00
_cell.angle_beta   90.00
_cell.angle_gamma   90.00
#
_symmetry.space_group_name_H-M   'P 1'
#
loop_
_entity.id
_entity.type
_entity.pdbx_description
1 polymer ?
#
loop_
_entity_poly.entity_id
_entity_poly.type
_entity_poly.pdbx_seq_one_letter_code
_entity_poly.pdbx_strand_id
1 'polypeptide(L)'
;MEDRVEISLLMDLYGPLLTEKQYRIMELYYNEDLSLAEIAELNNTSRQAIHDLIKRCYKQFLSYEEKLSLLKKSFEQEKTINNLLKEFEEKYSITKEDYNRYKNILEEL
;
A
#
# COMPACT_ATOMS: atom_id res chain seq x y z
N MET A 1 3.40 -9.43 14.34
CA MET A 1 2.47 -8.49 13.69
C MET A 1 3.03 -8.29 12.30
N GLU A 2 2.28 -8.71 11.28
CA GLU A 2 2.55 -8.22 9.92
C GLU A 2 2.45 -6.70 9.94
N ASP A 3 3.32 -6.00 9.22
CA ASP A 3 3.37 -4.54 9.28
C ASP A 3 2.09 -3.98 8.66
N ARG A 4 1.27 -3.29 9.47
CA ARG A 4 0.00 -2.70 8.98
C ARG A 4 0.26 -1.77 7.79
N VAL A 5 1.42 -1.12 7.77
CA VAL A 5 1.84 -0.24 6.68
C VAL A 5 2.06 -1.04 5.40
N GLU A 6 2.78 -2.16 5.46
CA GLU A 6 3.03 -3.02 4.29
C GLU A 6 1.72 -3.54 3.69
N ILE A 7 0.77 -3.98 4.53
CA ILE A 7 -0.53 -4.46 4.03
C ILE A 7 -1.33 -3.33 3.40
N SER A 8 -1.29 -2.13 3.96
CA SER A 8 -1.97 -0.96 3.37
C SER A 8 -1.41 -0.64 1.97
N LEU A 9 -0.08 -0.66 1.82
CA LEU A 9 0.56 -0.46 0.51
C LEU A 9 0.23 -1.58 -0.48
N LEU A 10 0.18 -2.83 -0.02
CA LEU A 10 -0.28 -3.96 -0.86
C LEU A 10 -1.75 -3.82 -1.24
N MET A 11 -2.60 -3.27 -0.38
CA MET A 11 -3.99 -2.97 -0.68
C MET A 11 -4.11 -1.88 -1.74
N ASP A 12 -3.27 -0.86 -1.71
CA ASP A 12 -3.30 0.20 -2.74
C ASP A 12 -2.96 -0.36 -4.13
N LEU A 13 -2.02 -1.32 -4.20
CA LEU A 13 -1.59 -1.93 -5.45
C LEU A 13 -2.49 -3.07 -5.93
N TYR A 14 -2.96 -3.91 -5.02
CA TYR A 14 -3.62 -5.18 -5.34
C TYR A 14 -5.06 -5.28 -4.82
N GLY A 15 -5.52 -4.30 -4.05
CA GLY A 15 -6.90 -4.22 -3.56
C GLY A 15 -7.97 -4.38 -4.65
N PRO A 16 -7.81 -3.78 -5.84
CA PRO A 16 -8.73 -3.98 -6.96
C PRO A 16 -8.85 -5.42 -7.48
N LEU A 17 -7.92 -6.32 -7.12
CA LEU A 17 -7.97 -7.74 -7.49
C LEU A 17 -8.79 -8.59 -6.51
N LEU A 18 -9.11 -8.04 -5.34
CA LEU A 18 -9.99 -8.69 -4.38
C LEU A 18 -11.45 -8.58 -4.83
N THR A 19 -12.28 -9.50 -4.35
CA THR A 19 -13.73 -9.33 -4.43
C THR A 19 -14.17 -8.15 -3.56
N GLU A 20 -15.29 -7.50 -3.89
CA GLU A 20 -15.82 -6.36 -3.12
C GLU A 20 -15.93 -6.66 -1.61
N LYS A 21 -16.41 -7.86 -1.25
CA LYS A 21 -16.53 -8.30 0.14
C LYS A 21 -15.17 -8.42 0.84
N GLN A 22 -14.16 -8.94 0.16
CA GLN A 22 -12.80 -9.05 0.70
C GLN A 22 -12.19 -7.67 0.89
N TYR A 23 -12.29 -6.81 -0.13
CA TYR A 23 -11.79 -5.44 -0.08
C TYR A 23 -12.41 -4.67 1.08
N ARG A 24 -13.74 -4.68 1.21
CA ARG A 24 -14.44 -3.97 2.30
C ARG A 24 -14.01 -4.46 3.68
N ILE A 25 -13.85 -5.77 3.87
CA ILE A 25 -13.41 -6.29 5.18
C ILE A 25 -11.96 -5.89 5.49
N MET A 26 -11.08 -5.88 4.49
CA MET A 26 -9.70 -5.41 4.66
C MET A 26 -9.66 -3.91 4.97
N GLU A 27 -10.46 -3.10 4.27
CA GLU A 27 -10.58 -1.65 4.49
C GLU A 27 -11.08 -1.33 5.90
N LEU A 28 -12.15 -2.01 6.36
CA LEU A 28 -12.66 -1.84 7.72
C LEU A 28 -11.58 -2.11 8.79
N TYR A 29 -10.70 -3.09 8.56
CA TYR A 29 -9.69 -3.50 9.54
C TYR A 29 -8.41 -2.65 9.50
N TYR A 30 -7.89 -2.37 8.29
CA TYR A 30 -6.60 -1.70 8.10
C TYR A 30 -6.73 -0.17 7.99
N ASN A 31 -7.83 0.35 7.44
CA ASN A 31 -8.00 1.79 7.17
C ASN A 31 -9.00 2.46 8.13
N GLU A 32 -10.05 1.76 8.54
CA GLU A 32 -11.07 2.29 9.48
C GLU A 32 -10.82 1.86 10.93
N ASP A 33 -9.78 1.05 11.20
CA ASP A 33 -9.36 0.58 12.53
C ASP A 33 -10.44 -0.20 13.34
N LEU A 34 -11.43 -0.78 12.66
CA LEU A 34 -12.40 -1.64 13.34
C LEU A 34 -11.75 -2.92 13.85
N SER A 35 -12.18 -3.36 15.01
CA SER A 35 -11.82 -4.66 15.56
C SER A 35 -12.48 -5.81 14.80
N LEU A 36 -11.88 -7.00 14.89
CA LEU A 36 -12.45 -8.22 14.29
C LEU A 36 -13.85 -8.55 14.81
N ALA A 37 -14.21 -8.10 16.02
CA ALA A 37 -15.54 -8.30 16.59
C ALA A 37 -16.57 -7.36 15.95
N GLU A 38 -16.25 -6.07 15.84
CA GLU A 38 -17.11 -5.07 15.17
C GLU A 38 -17.35 -5.45 13.70
N ILE A 39 -16.30 -5.87 12.99
CA ILE A 39 -16.44 -6.32 11.60
C ILE A 39 -17.31 -7.58 11.50
N ALA A 40 -17.18 -8.51 12.45
CA ALA A 40 -17.96 -9.74 12.46
C ALA A 40 -19.45 -9.45 12.68
N GLU A 41 -19.78 -8.54 13.59
CA GLU A 41 -21.14 -8.06 13.83
C GLU A 41 -21.73 -7.39 12.58
N LEU A 42 -21.00 -6.46 11.95
CA LEU A 42 -21.43 -5.80 10.71
C LEU A 42 -21.70 -6.77 9.55
N ASN A 43 -20.95 -7.87 9.50
CA ASN A 43 -21.04 -8.88 8.44
C ASN A 43 -21.90 -10.10 8.82
N ASN A 44 -22.57 -10.08 9.98
CA ASN A 44 -23.36 -11.20 10.51
C ASN A 44 -22.60 -12.54 10.46
N THR A 45 -21.34 -12.53 10.90
CA THR A 45 -20.45 -13.70 10.85
C THR A 45 -19.65 -13.85 12.14
N SER A 46 -18.77 -14.85 12.22
CA SER A 46 -17.93 -15.05 13.39
C SER A 46 -16.62 -14.26 13.29
N ARG A 47 -16.09 -13.85 14.44
CA ARG A 47 -14.74 -13.25 14.54
C ARG A 47 -13.67 -14.11 13.86
N GLN A 48 -13.79 -15.43 13.99
CA GLN A 48 -12.86 -16.37 13.36
C GLN A 48 -12.95 -16.33 11.84
N ALA A 49 -14.16 -16.23 11.28
CA ALA A 49 -14.35 -16.12 9.83
C ALA A 49 -13.73 -14.83 9.27
N ILE A 50 -13.83 -13.71 9.99
CA ILE A 50 -13.17 -12.44 9.60
C ILE A 50 -11.64 -12.59 9.65
N HIS A 51 -11.10 -13.12 10.75
CA HIS A 51 -9.66 -13.36 10.88
C HIS A 51 -9.11 -14.23 9.75
N ASP A 52 -9.80 -15.32 9.43
CA ASP A 52 -9.37 -16.24 8.38
C ASP A 52 -9.49 -15.61 6.99
N LEU A 53 -10.49 -14.75 6.77
CA LEU A 53 -10.61 -13.98 5.53
C LEU A 53 -9.43 -13.02 5.36
N ILE A 54 -9.09 -12.23 6.38
CA ILE A 54 -7.98 -11.28 6.35
C ILE A 54 -6.68 -12.03 6.03
N LYS A 55 -6.42 -13.14 6.73
CA LYS A 55 -5.23 -13.98 6.49
C LYS A 55 -5.18 -14.55 5.07
N ARG A 56 -6.33 -14.91 4.47
CA ARG A 56 -6.38 -15.35 3.07
C ARG A 56 -6.09 -14.22 2.10
N CYS A 57 -6.65 -13.03 2.31
CA CYS A 57 -6.40 -11.86 1.45
C CYS A 57 -4.92 -11.46 1.50
N TYR A 58 -4.30 -11.47 2.68
CA TYR A 58 -2.88 -11.23 2.83
C TYR A 58 -2.02 -12.22 2.02
N LYS A 59 -2.34 -13.52 2.08
CA LYS A 59 -1.65 -14.53 1.24
C LYS A 59 -1.84 -14.29 -0.26
N GLN A 60 -2.98 -13.76 -0.68
CA GLN A 60 -3.22 -13.40 -2.09
C GLN A 60 -2.32 -12.24 -2.50
N PHE A 61 -2.23 -11.17 -1.69
CA PHE A 61 -1.33 -10.06 -1.92
C PHE A 61 0.14 -10.49 -2.03
N LEU A 62 0.61 -11.36 -1.12
CA LEU A 62 1.96 -11.91 -1.22
C LEU A 62 2.19 -12.68 -2.52
N SER A 63 1.21 -13.47 -2.97
CA SER A 63 1.32 -14.19 -4.25
C SER A 63 1.31 -13.25 -5.46
N TYR A 64 0.57 -12.14 -5.39
CA TYR A 64 0.61 -11.12 -6.43
C TYR A 64 1.95 -10.40 -6.45
N GLU A 65 2.48 -10.02 -5.29
CA GLU A 65 3.78 -9.36 -5.18
C GLU A 65 4.93 -10.27 -5.64
N GLU A 66 4.90 -11.55 -5.31
CA GLU A 66 5.87 -12.54 -5.81
C GLU A 66 5.91 -12.58 -7.35
N LYS A 67 4.76 -12.42 -8.01
CA LYS A 67 4.64 -12.52 -9.47
C LYS A 67 4.87 -11.19 -10.19
N LEU A 68 4.43 -10.08 -9.61
CA LEU A 68 4.36 -8.78 -10.28
C LEU A 68 5.45 -7.83 -9.78
N SER A 69 5.83 -7.97 -8.51
CA SER A 69 6.84 -7.17 -7.81
C SER A 69 6.57 -5.67 -7.89
N LEU A 70 5.29 -5.25 -7.84
CA LEU A 70 4.91 -3.85 -8.01
C LEU A 70 5.36 -3.01 -6.82
N LEU A 71 5.20 -3.51 -5.59
CA LEU A 71 5.61 -2.78 -4.39
C LEU A 71 7.12 -2.58 -4.40
N LYS A 72 7.88 -3.64 -4.70
CA LYS A 72 9.33 -3.56 -4.85
C LYS A 72 9.75 -2.53 -5.91
N LYS A 73 9.13 -2.56 -7.10
CA LYS A 73 9.44 -1.61 -8.19
C LYS A 73 9.11 -0.18 -7.78
N SER A 74 8.01 0.04 -7.07
CA SER A 74 7.63 1.37 -6.56
C SER A 74 8.72 1.94 -5.65
N PHE A 75 9.23 1.14 -4.70
CA PHE A 75 10.33 1.59 -3.83
C PHE A 75 11.64 1.84 -4.59
N GLU A 76 11.96 1.01 -5.59
CA GLU A 76 13.14 1.21 -6.44
C GLU A 76 13.04 2.50 -7.26
N GLN A 77 11.86 2.80 -7.80
CA GLN A 77 11.56 4.04 -8.51
C GLN A 77 11.68 5.26 -7.59
N GLU A 78 11.02 5.23 -6.42
CA GLU A 78 11.08 6.31 -5.43
C GLU A 78 12.52 6.59 -5.01
N LYS A 79 13.31 5.54 -4.74
CA LYS A 79 14.73 5.67 -4.42
C LYS A 79 15.52 6.31 -5.56
N THR A 80 15.23 5.94 -6.80
CA THR A 80 15.89 6.50 -7.98
C THR A 80 15.58 7.99 -8.13
N ILE A 81 14.32 8.38 -8.00
CA ILE A 81 13.86 9.77 -8.03
C ILE A 81 14.55 10.58 -6.93
N ASN A 82 14.54 10.09 -5.70
CA ASN A 82 15.16 10.77 -4.56
C ASN A 82 16.68 10.95 -4.75
N ASN A 83 17.38 9.96 -5.30
CA ASN A 83 18.80 10.08 -5.61
C ASN A 83 19.06 11.13 -6.70
N LEU A 84 18.28 11.11 -7.79
CA LEU A 84 18.42 12.10 -8.87
C LEU A 84 18.19 13.52 -8.36
N LEU A 85 17.13 13.72 -7.57
CA LEU A 85 16.81 15.02 -6.98
C LEU A 85 17.95 15.52 -6.06
N LYS A 86 18.56 14.63 -5.28
CA LYS A 86 19.70 14.96 -4.44
C LYS A 86 20.93 15.34 -5.26
N GLU A 87 21.24 14.60 -6.32
CA GLU A 87 22.33 14.93 -7.25
C GLU A 87 22.12 16.30 -7.91
N PHE A 88 20.88 16.62 -8.29
CA PHE A 88 20.57 17.94 -8.84
C PHE A 88 20.75 19.07 -7.83
N GLU A 89 20.34 18.87 -6.58
CA GLU A 89 20.54 19.83 -5.48
C GLU A 89 22.02 20.11 -5.27
N GLU A 90 22.84 19.07 -5.19
CA GLU A 90 24.29 19.17 -4.97
C GLU A 90 25.03 19.83 -6.15
N LYS A 91 24.64 19.51 -7.39
CA LYS A 91 25.41 19.91 -8.58
C LYS A 91 25.00 21.25 -9.20
N TYR A 92 23.73 21.65 -9.06
CA TYR A 92 23.18 22.80 -9.78
C TYR A 92 22.63 23.91 -8.88
N SER A 93 22.69 23.77 -7.54
CA SER A 93 22.13 24.77 -6.61
C SER A 93 20.70 25.18 -6.99
N ILE A 94 19.88 24.19 -7.36
CA ILE A 94 18.47 24.41 -7.69
C ILE A 94 17.74 24.99 -6.48
N THR A 95 16.82 25.92 -6.74
CA THR A 95 16.00 26.50 -5.69
C THR A 95 15.06 25.43 -5.12
N LYS A 96 14.64 25.59 -3.86
CA LYS A 96 13.63 24.69 -3.25
C LYS A 96 12.32 24.63 -4.06
N GLU A 97 11.97 25.69 -4.77
CA GLU A 97 10.80 25.74 -5.65
C GLU A 97 10.98 24.84 -6.87
N ASP A 98 12.13 24.89 -7.53
CA ASP A 98 12.44 24.02 -8.67
C ASP A 98 12.49 22.55 -8.24
N TYR A 99 13.10 22.26 -7.09
CA TYR A 99 13.14 20.90 -6.52
C TYR A 99 11.72 20.33 -6.33
N ASN A 100 10.84 21.08 -5.66
CA ASN A 100 9.47 20.63 -5.40
C ASN A 100 8.68 20.45 -6.70
N ARG A 101 8.89 21.34 -7.68
CA ARG A 101 8.27 21.24 -8.99
C ARG A 101 8.67 19.96 -9.73
N TYR A 102 9.98 19.65 -9.78
CA TYR A 102 10.46 18.44 -10.45
C TYR A 102 10.04 17.17 -9.71
N LYS A 103 10.05 17.21 -8.37
CA LYS A 103 9.58 16.09 -7.55
C LYS A 103 8.12 15.75 -7.87
N ASN A 104 7.23 16.73 -7.86
CA ASN A 104 5.80 16.50 -8.15
C ASN A 104 5.60 15.91 -9.55
N ILE A 105 6.31 16.42 -10.58
CA ILE A 105 6.22 15.89 -11.95
C ILE A 105 6.67 14.41 -12.00
N LEU A 106 7.72 14.07 -11.26
CA LEU A 106 8.28 12.71 -11.25
C LEU A 106 7.43 11.73 -10.44
N GLU A 107 6.71 12.19 -9.41
CA GLU A 107 5.78 11.37 -8.62
C GLU A 107 4.45 11.09 -9.35
N GLU A 108 4.09 11.90 -10.35
CA GLU A 108 2.88 11.74 -11.17
C GLU A 108 3.08 10.88 -12.44
N LEU A 109 4.31 10.46 -12.75
CA LEU A 109 4.68 9.63 -13.92
C LEU A 109 4.58 8.12 -13.65
#